data_AF-A0A7L4G9E3-F1
#
_entry.id   AF-A0A7L4G9E3-F1
#
_cell.length_a   1.000
_cell.length_b   1.000
_cell.length_c   1.000
_cell.angle_alpha   90.00
_cell.angle_beta   90.00
_cell.angle_gamma   90.00
#
_symmetry.space_group_name_H-M   'P 1'
#
loop_
_entity.id
_entity.type
_entity.pdbx_description
1 polymer ?
#
loop_
_entity_poly.entity_id
_entity_poly.type
_entity_poly.pdbx_seq_one_letter_code
_entity_poly.pdbx_strand_id
1 'polypeptide(L)'
;RGLLQFENVTYGIEPLGYSPTFEHFVYRMRDENTAERKKENFQLTFTGLGVGNHFSISAMFCFIVAHALSTLVSSWVVFQYNHMGSDTNAATQKIIQVFNLVNNMFHPLNVTVVLSSLELWTEENKISIEGEAHELLWRFLQWKQSHLTLPSYDIAYLLVYRDQAVLEGSAAPGRACQREAAGAVAVLQGAVTLESFSILLAQMLGRSLGMAYDHSPRCRCPGPVCIMTPEALFFSGAKAFSSCSISDFEIFLRHSRGTCLFSRPRLTGVSYRRAPVCGNGVVERGEQCDCGRSRACLKANCCTRRCQFQPGAQCSSGLCCDKCQLKSKNTPCRPPADAQCDLPEFCDGSSASCPPDLYVQDGHDCERNTGYCYKGRCRSPDLQCRALYGRASRSAPVACYEEFNSQRDRFGHCGYQPRLGFKPCLWRNLRCGKLICTYPYSSPFTSQAAAVSYAKVNKDLCISLDY
;
A
#
# COMPACT_ATOMS: atom_id res chain seq x y z
N ARG A 1 -11.49 1.19 -25.30
CA ARG A 1 -12.66 0.83 -24.45
C ARG A 1 -12.39 1.40 -23.06
N GLY A 2 -13.41 1.89 -22.35
CA GLY A 2 -13.27 2.51 -21.02
C GLY A 2 -14.58 2.57 -20.27
N LEU A 3 -14.56 3.02 -19.01
CA LEU A 3 -15.76 3.24 -18.20
C LEU A 3 -15.89 4.73 -17.82
N LEU A 4 -17.12 5.24 -17.84
CA LEU A 4 -17.52 6.55 -17.33
C LEU A 4 -18.39 6.33 -16.09
N GLN A 5 -17.92 6.77 -14.93
CA GLN A 5 -18.64 6.62 -13.67
C GLN A 5 -19.18 7.97 -13.19
N PHE A 6 -20.48 8.03 -12.99
CA PHE A 6 -21.20 9.10 -12.30
C PHE A 6 -21.75 8.55 -10.97
N GLU A 7 -22.25 9.42 -10.08
CA GLU A 7 -22.61 9.11 -8.69
C GLU A 7 -23.13 7.67 -8.46
N ASN A 8 -24.19 7.27 -9.16
CA ASN A 8 -24.80 5.94 -9.05
C ASN A 8 -24.93 5.17 -10.38
N VAL A 9 -24.19 5.56 -11.43
CA VAL A 9 -24.29 4.92 -12.75
C VAL A 9 -22.93 4.77 -13.41
N THR A 10 -22.67 3.58 -13.92
CA THR A 10 -21.50 3.27 -14.76
C THR A 10 -21.93 3.12 -16.23
N TYR A 11 -21.20 3.80 -17.13
CA TYR A 11 -21.35 3.68 -18.57
C TYR A 11 -20.11 3.01 -19.16
N GLY A 12 -20.31 2.05 -20.07
CA GLY A 12 -19.27 1.50 -20.92
C GLY A 12 -19.04 2.38 -22.13
N ILE A 13 -17.77 2.51 -22.56
CA ILE A 13 -17.37 3.25 -23.73
C ILE A 13 -16.57 2.33 -24.66
N GLU A 14 -17.01 2.17 -25.89
CA GLU A 14 -16.31 1.38 -26.91
C GLU A 14 -16.10 2.20 -28.19
N PRO A 15 -14.91 2.14 -28.84
CA PRO A 15 -14.69 2.83 -30.09
C PRO A 15 -15.54 2.21 -31.21
N LEU A 16 -16.19 3.05 -32.04
CA LEU A 16 -16.82 2.59 -33.28
C LEU A 16 -15.70 2.20 -34.25
N GLY A 17 -15.58 0.90 -34.55
CA GLY A 17 -14.40 0.31 -35.20
C GLY A 17 -13.88 1.03 -36.45
N TYR A 18 -14.76 1.63 -37.27
CA TYR A 18 -14.40 2.36 -38.51
C TYR A 18 -15.01 3.78 -38.54
N SER A 19 -14.76 4.60 -37.53
CA SER A 19 -15.13 6.03 -37.56
C SER A 19 -13.91 6.92 -37.88
N PRO A 20 -13.95 7.74 -38.95
CA PRO A 20 -12.88 8.69 -39.29
C PRO A 20 -12.76 9.87 -38.29
N THR A 21 -13.70 10.00 -37.36
CA THR A 21 -13.82 11.10 -36.38
C THR A 21 -13.57 10.64 -34.93
N PHE A 22 -13.09 9.42 -34.70
CA PHE A 22 -12.87 8.84 -33.37
C PHE A 22 -14.13 8.77 -32.49
N GLU A 23 -15.28 8.43 -33.08
CA GLU A 23 -16.53 8.29 -32.35
C GLU A 23 -16.55 7.06 -31.43
N HIS A 24 -17.24 7.18 -30.30
CA HIS A 24 -17.34 6.12 -29.29
C HIS A 24 -18.81 5.84 -28.96
N PHE A 25 -19.15 4.55 -28.87
CA PHE A 25 -20.43 4.06 -28.34
C PHE A 25 -20.41 4.16 -26.82
N VAL A 26 -21.36 4.90 -26.24
CA VAL A 26 -21.54 5.00 -24.79
C VAL A 26 -22.83 4.30 -24.41
N TYR A 27 -22.77 3.26 -23.58
CA TYR A 27 -23.93 2.51 -23.13
C TYR A 27 -23.96 2.41 -21.61
N ARG A 28 -25.15 2.49 -21.02
CA ARG A 28 -25.32 2.29 -19.59
C ARG A 28 -25.14 0.81 -19.26
N MET A 29 -24.23 0.50 -18.33
CA MET A 29 -24.18 -0.85 -17.77
C MET A 29 -25.40 -1.00 -16.86
N ARG A 30 -26.37 -1.84 -17.25
CA ARG A 30 -27.53 -2.15 -16.39
C ARG A 30 -27.18 -3.33 -15.51
N ASP A 31 -27.49 -3.21 -14.23
CA ASP A 31 -27.69 -4.35 -13.35
C ASP A 31 -28.90 -5.13 -13.86
N GLU A 32 -28.67 -6.28 -14.48
CA GLU A 32 -29.73 -7.28 -14.60
C GLU A 32 -29.98 -7.83 -13.20
N ASN A 33 -31.14 -7.45 -12.65
CA ASN A 33 -31.71 -7.78 -11.35
C ASN A 33 -31.44 -6.78 -10.22
N THR A 34 -32.20 -5.68 -10.22
CA THR A 34 -32.97 -5.30 -9.03
C THR A 34 -34.05 -4.30 -9.43
N ALA A 35 -35.29 -4.77 -9.37
CA ALA A 35 -36.46 -3.92 -9.42
C ALA A 35 -36.63 -3.19 -8.08
N GLU A 36 -37.30 -2.05 -8.18
CA GLU A 36 -37.90 -1.25 -7.12
C GLU A 36 -37.10 -0.10 -6.53
N ARG A 37 -37.84 0.99 -6.39
CA ARG A 37 -37.46 2.39 -6.47
C ARG A 37 -38.09 3.04 -5.26
N LYS A 38 -37.31 3.73 -4.43
CA LYS A 38 -37.84 4.78 -3.55
C LYS A 38 -37.02 6.06 -3.71
N LYS A 39 -37.73 7.10 -4.12
CA LYS A 39 -37.27 8.49 -4.16
C LYS A 39 -37.29 9.03 -2.74
N GLU A 40 -36.22 9.67 -2.30
CA GLU A 40 -36.30 10.72 -1.29
C GLU A 40 -35.46 11.93 -1.72
N ASN A 41 -36.05 13.11 -1.52
CA ASN A 41 -35.53 14.40 -1.97
C ASN A 41 -34.39 14.87 -1.04
N PHE A 42 -33.27 15.23 -1.64
CA PHE A 42 -32.11 15.79 -0.95
C PHE A 42 -32.23 17.33 -0.89
N GLN A 43 -32.22 17.93 0.31
CA GLN A 43 -31.97 19.35 0.51
C GLN A 43 -30.62 19.52 1.23
N LEU A 44 -29.65 20.08 0.52
CA LEU A 44 -28.34 20.45 1.05
C LEU A 44 -28.41 21.80 1.76
N THR A 45 -28.08 21.82 3.05
CA THR A 45 -27.72 23.05 3.77
C THR A 45 -26.23 23.00 4.12
N PHE A 46 -25.47 23.94 3.57
CA PHE A 46 -24.07 24.17 3.91
C PHE A 46 -24.01 25.02 5.18
N THR A 47 -23.33 24.54 6.23
CA THR A 47 -22.84 25.40 7.32
C THR A 47 -21.38 25.12 7.57
N GLY A 48 -20.62 26.21 7.69
CA GLY A 48 -19.16 26.20 7.73
C GLY A 48 -18.57 26.28 9.13
N LEU A 49 -17.28 25.91 9.15
CA LEU A 49 -16.17 26.32 10.02
C LEU A 49 -16.12 25.84 11.48
N GLY A 50 -14.90 25.39 11.84
CA GLY A 50 -14.45 25.17 13.22
C GLY A 50 -13.07 24.51 13.26
N VAL A 51 -12.01 25.30 13.04
CA VAL A 51 -10.61 24.89 13.25
C VAL A 51 -10.29 25.01 14.73
N GLY A 52 -9.77 23.93 15.34
CA GLY A 52 -9.28 23.86 16.72
C GLY A 52 -7.92 23.18 16.80
N ASN A 53 -7.00 23.83 17.51
CA ASN A 53 -5.53 23.79 17.45
C ASN A 53 -4.76 22.49 17.83
N HIS A 54 -3.45 22.59 17.53
CA HIS A 54 -2.26 21.95 18.11
C HIS A 54 -1.71 20.69 17.41
N PHE A 55 -1.05 20.88 16.26
CA PHE A 55 -0.13 19.90 15.67
C PHE A 55 1.31 20.41 15.67
N SER A 56 2.24 19.57 16.12
CA SER A 56 3.68 19.84 16.18
C SER A 56 4.28 20.09 14.78
N ILE A 57 5.15 21.09 14.67
CA ILE A 57 5.74 21.63 13.43
C ILE A 57 6.50 20.56 12.62
N SER A 58 7.03 19.52 13.28
CA SER A 58 7.69 18.38 12.62
C SER A 58 6.72 17.46 11.85
N ALA A 59 5.48 17.31 12.32
CA ALA A 59 4.46 16.55 11.61
C ALA A 59 4.05 17.28 10.33
N MET A 60 3.96 18.61 10.39
CA MET A 60 3.60 19.49 9.28
C MET A 60 4.58 19.39 8.10
N PHE A 61 5.89 19.19 8.36
CA PHE A 61 6.89 18.99 7.32
C PHE A 61 6.73 17.63 6.60
N CYS A 62 6.40 16.56 7.34
CA CYS A 62 6.14 15.24 6.76
C CYS A 62 4.82 15.23 5.94
N PHE A 63 3.81 15.96 6.40
CA PHE A 63 2.56 16.20 5.68
C PHE A 63 2.78 16.89 4.31
N ILE A 64 3.65 17.90 4.25
CA ILE A 64 3.94 18.62 3.00
C ILE A 64 4.74 17.75 2.03
N VAL A 65 5.70 16.96 2.50
CA VAL A 65 6.54 16.11 1.65
C VAL A 65 5.77 14.89 1.10
N ALA A 66 4.90 14.26 1.90
CA ALA A 66 4.09 13.11 1.47
C ALA A 66 2.99 13.50 0.46
N HIS A 67 2.44 14.72 0.55
CA HIS A 67 1.49 15.24 -0.45
C HIS A 67 2.19 15.82 -1.70
N ALA A 68 3.48 16.17 -1.64
CA ALA A 68 4.24 16.71 -2.77
C ALA A 68 4.86 15.63 -3.68
N LEU A 69 4.90 14.36 -3.24
CA LEU A 69 5.47 13.25 -4.00
C LEU A 69 4.37 12.31 -4.50
N SER A 70 4.37 12.03 -5.80
CA SER A 70 3.57 10.95 -6.38
C SER A 70 4.07 9.61 -5.84
N THR A 71 3.24 8.88 -5.10
CA THR A 71 3.54 7.52 -4.62
C THR A 71 3.33 6.56 -5.78
N LEU A 72 4.32 5.75 -6.14
CA LEU A 72 4.24 4.79 -7.23
C LEU A 72 4.20 3.37 -6.68
N VAL A 73 3.17 2.60 -7.05
CA VAL A 73 3.04 1.18 -6.67
C VAL A 73 3.23 0.32 -7.91
N SER A 74 4.37 -0.36 -7.98
CA SER A 74 4.67 -1.37 -8.99
C SER A 74 4.08 -2.73 -8.60
N SER A 75 3.26 -3.28 -9.49
CA SER A 75 2.52 -4.52 -9.25
C SER A 75 2.94 -5.63 -10.20
N TRP A 76 3.28 -6.79 -9.63
CA TRP A 76 3.44 -8.02 -10.39
C TRP A 76 2.18 -8.87 -10.26
N VAL A 77 1.57 -9.23 -11.37
CA VAL A 77 0.33 -10.01 -11.39
C VAL A 77 0.60 -11.40 -11.94
N VAL A 78 0.09 -12.41 -11.26
CA VAL A 78 0.12 -13.82 -11.68
C VAL A 78 -1.32 -14.30 -11.82
N PHE A 79 -1.67 -14.92 -12.94
CA PHE A 79 -3.05 -15.35 -13.20
C PHE A 79 -3.13 -16.69 -13.95
N GLN A 80 -4.23 -17.43 -13.71
CA GLN A 80 -4.52 -18.73 -14.30
C GLN A 80 -5.20 -18.62 -15.67
N TYR A 81 -4.54 -19.13 -16.71
CA TYR A 81 -4.94 -18.91 -18.11
C TYR A 81 -6.34 -19.41 -18.49
N ASN A 82 -6.79 -20.54 -17.94
CA ASN A 82 -7.88 -21.34 -18.52
C ASN A 82 -9.30 -20.74 -18.46
N HIS A 83 -9.52 -19.61 -17.75
CA HIS A 83 -10.90 -19.14 -17.49
C HIS A 83 -11.19 -17.66 -17.78
N MET A 84 -10.24 -16.83 -18.23
CA MET A 84 -10.51 -15.42 -18.59
C MET A 84 -10.81 -15.20 -20.08
N GLY A 85 -11.25 -16.26 -20.76
CA GLY A 85 -11.29 -16.39 -22.21
C GLY A 85 -9.95 -16.92 -22.70
N SER A 86 -9.95 -18.04 -23.43
CA SER A 86 -8.78 -18.80 -23.92
C SER A 86 -7.86 -18.04 -24.89
N ASP A 87 -7.79 -16.72 -24.78
CA ASP A 87 -6.94 -15.80 -25.51
C ASP A 87 -6.13 -14.94 -24.52
N THR A 88 -4.82 -15.14 -24.55
CA THR A 88 -3.83 -14.39 -23.74
C THR A 88 -3.98 -12.87 -23.91
N ASN A 89 -4.35 -12.40 -25.10
CA ASN A 89 -4.52 -10.97 -25.38
C ASN A 89 -5.77 -10.42 -24.70
N ALA A 90 -6.88 -11.14 -24.73
CA ALA A 90 -8.12 -10.73 -24.07
C ALA A 90 -7.96 -10.65 -22.55
N ALA A 91 -7.30 -11.65 -21.94
CA ALA A 91 -7.00 -11.66 -20.51
C ALA A 91 -6.09 -10.47 -20.13
N THR A 92 -5.01 -10.26 -20.89
CA THR A 92 -4.08 -9.14 -20.67
C THR A 92 -4.79 -7.79 -20.77
N GLN A 93 -5.65 -7.59 -21.77
CA GLN A 93 -6.41 -6.34 -21.92
C GLN A 93 -7.38 -6.09 -20.75
N LYS A 94 -8.05 -7.14 -20.24
CA LYS A 94 -8.90 -7.02 -19.06
C LYS A 94 -8.12 -6.61 -17.83
N ILE A 95 -6.96 -7.24 -17.55
CA ILE A 95 -6.10 -6.87 -16.43
C ILE A 95 -5.68 -5.40 -16.53
N ILE A 96 -5.30 -4.94 -17.73
CA ILE A 96 -4.89 -3.54 -17.89
C ILE A 96 -6.06 -2.57 -17.67
N GLN A 97 -7.27 -2.89 -18.15
CA GLN A 97 -8.46 -2.07 -17.87
C GLN A 97 -8.75 -1.97 -16.38
N VAL A 98 -8.60 -3.07 -15.66
CA VAL A 98 -8.76 -3.14 -14.21
C VAL A 98 -7.74 -2.25 -13.50
N PHE A 99 -6.46 -2.35 -13.88
CA PHE A 99 -5.42 -1.49 -13.31
C PHE A 99 -5.63 0.00 -13.60
N ASN A 100 -6.20 0.36 -14.76
CA ASN A 100 -6.57 1.75 -15.05
C ASN A 100 -7.67 2.26 -14.12
N LEU A 101 -8.65 1.42 -13.78
CA LEU A 101 -9.72 1.77 -12.84
C LEU A 101 -9.19 1.91 -11.42
N VAL A 102 -8.35 0.97 -10.99
CA VAL A 102 -7.64 1.05 -9.69
C VAL A 102 -6.81 2.33 -9.63
N ASN A 103 -6.05 2.67 -10.67
CA ASN A 103 -5.26 3.89 -10.73
C ASN A 103 -6.12 5.16 -10.58
N ASN A 104 -7.32 5.19 -11.20
CA ASN A 104 -8.25 6.32 -11.03
C ASN A 104 -8.78 6.43 -9.60
N MET A 105 -9.04 5.31 -8.92
CA MET A 105 -9.49 5.29 -7.52
C MET A 105 -8.42 5.82 -6.55
N PHE A 106 -7.14 5.54 -6.83
CA PHE A 106 -5.99 5.93 -6.01
C PHE A 106 -5.42 7.31 -6.35
N HIS A 107 -5.77 7.87 -7.52
CA HIS A 107 -5.35 9.20 -7.95
C HIS A 107 -5.63 10.33 -6.93
N PRO A 108 -6.80 10.39 -6.23
CA PRO A 108 -7.04 11.40 -5.20
C PRO A 108 -6.08 11.33 -4.01
N LEU A 109 -5.43 10.18 -3.78
CA LEU A 109 -4.42 9.99 -2.74
C LEU A 109 -2.99 10.27 -3.23
N ASN A 110 -2.82 10.82 -4.43
CA ASN A 110 -1.54 10.98 -5.12
C ASN A 110 -0.77 9.65 -5.26
N VAL A 111 -1.49 8.53 -5.37
CA VAL A 111 -0.93 7.20 -5.62
C VAL A 111 -1.16 6.82 -7.08
N THR A 112 -0.08 6.46 -7.77
CA THR A 112 -0.07 5.94 -9.14
C THR A 112 0.22 4.44 -9.10
N VAL A 113 -0.68 3.63 -9.64
CA VAL A 113 -0.56 2.17 -9.66
C VAL A 113 -0.09 1.73 -11.05
N VAL A 114 1.07 1.08 -11.10
CA VAL A 114 1.72 0.64 -12.33
C VAL A 114 1.75 -0.88 -12.38
N LEU A 115 1.23 -1.47 -13.44
CA LEU A 115 1.42 -2.89 -13.74
C LEU A 115 2.85 -3.08 -14.30
N SER A 116 3.77 -3.56 -13.47
CA SER A 116 5.18 -3.70 -13.86
C SER A 116 5.47 -5.01 -14.58
N SER A 117 4.79 -6.09 -14.20
CA SER A 117 4.94 -7.41 -14.79
C SER A 117 3.64 -8.21 -14.72
N LEU A 118 3.42 -9.07 -15.72
CA LEU A 118 2.30 -9.98 -15.81
C LEU A 118 2.82 -11.38 -16.18
N GLU A 119 2.54 -12.37 -15.34
CA GLU A 119 2.86 -13.78 -15.58
C GLU A 119 1.56 -14.59 -15.71
N LEU A 120 1.51 -15.46 -16.71
CA LEU A 120 0.38 -16.36 -16.95
C LEU A 120 0.81 -17.80 -16.68
N TRP A 121 0.05 -18.51 -15.84
CA TRP A 121 0.20 -19.96 -15.65
C TRP A 121 -0.66 -20.67 -16.70
N THR A 122 -0.03 -21.06 -17.82
CA THR A 122 -0.68 -21.63 -19.00
C THR A 122 -0.69 -23.16 -19.00
N GLU A 123 0.31 -23.80 -18.40
CA GLU A 123 0.48 -25.26 -18.41
C GLU A 123 -0.12 -25.89 -17.16
N GLU A 124 0.42 -25.51 -15.99
CA GLU A 124 -0.04 -26.00 -14.69
C GLU A 124 0.05 -24.92 -13.60
N ASN A 125 -0.74 -25.11 -12.55
CA ASN A 125 -0.69 -24.24 -11.38
C ASN A 125 0.55 -24.56 -10.55
N LYS A 126 1.38 -23.55 -10.26
CA LYS A 126 2.63 -23.74 -9.50
C LYS A 126 2.42 -23.92 -7.99
N ILE A 127 1.20 -23.67 -7.50
CA ILE A 127 0.77 -23.89 -6.12
C ILE A 127 -0.64 -24.51 -6.10
N SER A 128 -0.98 -25.22 -5.02
CA SER A 128 -2.35 -25.68 -4.81
C SER A 128 -3.29 -24.49 -4.59
N ILE A 129 -4.34 -24.46 -5.41
CA ILE A 129 -5.37 -23.41 -5.42
C ILE A 129 -6.61 -23.76 -4.59
N GLU A 130 -6.55 -24.76 -3.71
CA GLU A 130 -7.69 -25.16 -2.85
C GLU A 130 -7.77 -24.31 -1.57
N GLY A 131 -8.94 -24.26 -0.91
CA GLY A 131 -9.12 -23.57 0.36
C GLY A 131 -9.48 -22.07 0.25
N GLU A 132 -9.56 -21.40 1.40
CA GLU A 132 -9.95 -19.98 1.51
C GLU A 132 -8.86 -19.01 1.01
N ALA A 133 -9.24 -17.76 0.72
CA ALA A 133 -8.31 -16.76 0.19
C ALA A 133 -7.09 -16.50 1.11
N HIS A 134 -7.27 -16.59 2.43
CA HIS A 134 -6.18 -16.43 3.40
C HIS A 134 -5.16 -17.57 3.36
N GLU A 135 -5.61 -18.83 3.25
CA GLU A 135 -4.71 -19.97 3.11
C GLU A 135 -3.91 -19.90 1.80
N LEU A 136 -4.59 -19.51 0.73
CA LEU A 136 -3.98 -19.33 -0.58
C LEU A 136 -2.94 -18.21 -0.58
N LEU A 137 -3.21 -17.09 0.13
CA LEU A 137 -2.23 -16.01 0.34
C LEU A 137 -0.97 -16.53 1.01
N TRP A 138 -1.10 -17.35 2.06
CA TRP A 138 0.06 -17.91 2.74
C TRP A 138 0.91 -18.79 1.82
N ARG A 139 0.29 -19.69 1.04
CA ARG A 139 1.01 -20.54 0.08
C ARG A 139 1.69 -19.70 -1.03
N PHE A 140 0.99 -18.67 -1.53
CA PHE A 140 1.53 -17.77 -2.53
C PHE A 140 2.77 -17.03 -2.02
N LEU A 141 2.73 -16.51 -0.80
CA LEU A 141 3.87 -15.82 -0.19
C LEU A 141 5.08 -16.75 0.00
N GLN A 142 4.87 -18.01 0.38
CA GLN A 142 5.94 -19.00 0.48
C GLN A 142 6.57 -19.34 -0.87
N TRP A 143 5.75 -19.60 -1.88
CA TRP A 143 6.21 -19.88 -3.25
C TRP A 143 7.02 -18.71 -3.82
N LYS A 144 6.57 -17.47 -3.55
CA LYS A 144 7.26 -16.24 -3.94
C LYS A 144 8.65 -16.11 -3.34
N GLN A 145 8.87 -16.65 -2.13
CA GLN A 145 10.16 -16.61 -1.45
C GLN A 145 11.17 -17.59 -2.05
N SER A 146 10.71 -18.73 -2.58
CA SER A 146 11.58 -19.75 -3.19
C SER A 146 12.00 -19.44 -4.63
N HIS A 147 11.34 -18.48 -5.31
CA HIS A 147 11.62 -18.12 -6.69
C HIS A 147 12.58 -16.90 -6.77
N LEU A 148 13.85 -17.18 -7.08
CA LEU A 148 15.00 -16.27 -6.90
C LEU A 148 15.16 -15.17 -7.97
N THR A 149 14.42 -15.19 -9.08
CA THR A 149 14.63 -14.30 -10.24
C THR A 149 13.39 -13.49 -10.62
N LEU A 150 12.80 -12.79 -9.66
CA LEU A 150 11.63 -11.95 -9.92
C LEU A 150 12.02 -10.49 -10.22
N PRO A 151 11.30 -9.79 -11.12
CA PRO A 151 11.45 -8.35 -11.33
C PRO A 151 11.28 -7.56 -10.02
N SER A 152 11.81 -6.35 -9.94
CA SER A 152 11.51 -5.44 -8.82
C SER A 152 10.03 -5.06 -8.86
N TYR A 153 9.28 -5.40 -7.81
CA TYR A 153 7.88 -5.02 -7.60
C TYR A 153 7.65 -4.64 -6.13
N ASP A 154 6.62 -3.84 -5.88
CA ASP A 154 6.25 -3.41 -4.53
C ASP A 154 5.22 -4.35 -3.90
N ILE A 155 4.30 -4.88 -4.73
CA ILE A 155 3.26 -5.84 -4.33
C ILE A 155 3.06 -6.89 -5.45
N ALA A 156 2.88 -8.15 -5.06
CA ALA A 156 2.52 -9.24 -5.96
C ALA A 156 1.05 -9.63 -5.79
N TYR A 157 0.34 -9.86 -6.88
CA TYR A 157 -1.05 -10.33 -6.88
C TYR A 157 -1.11 -11.71 -7.51
N LEU A 158 -1.76 -12.65 -6.85
CA LEU A 158 -2.21 -13.88 -7.47
C LEU A 158 -3.73 -13.82 -7.68
N LEU A 159 -4.13 -14.01 -8.91
CA LEU A 159 -5.51 -13.99 -9.33
C LEU A 159 -5.93 -15.43 -9.67
N VAL A 160 -6.89 -15.97 -8.94
CA VAL A 160 -7.38 -17.34 -9.12
C VAL A 160 -8.84 -17.29 -9.48
N TYR A 161 -9.24 -18.11 -10.45
CA TYR A 161 -10.62 -18.22 -10.88
C TYR A 161 -11.23 -19.54 -10.40
N ARG A 162 -12.48 -19.51 -9.93
CA ARG A 162 -13.25 -20.69 -9.52
C ARG A 162 -14.73 -20.51 -9.88
N ASP A 163 -15.34 -21.53 -10.50
CA ASP A 163 -16.72 -21.44 -11.00
C ASP A 163 -17.79 -21.28 -9.90
N GLN A 164 -17.55 -21.82 -8.70
CA GLN A 164 -18.48 -21.76 -7.55
C GLN A 164 -17.88 -21.03 -6.34
N ALA A 165 -17.11 -19.96 -6.56
CA ALA A 165 -16.54 -19.18 -5.46
C ALA A 165 -17.28 -17.86 -5.21
N VAL A 166 -17.24 -17.41 -3.96
CA VAL A 166 -17.59 -16.04 -3.60
C VAL A 166 -16.42 -15.12 -3.99
N LEU A 167 -16.74 -13.94 -4.52
CA LEU A 167 -15.74 -12.91 -4.80
C LEU A 167 -15.04 -12.50 -3.50
N GLU A 168 -13.77 -12.87 -3.34
CA GLU A 168 -13.03 -12.69 -2.10
C GLU A 168 -11.58 -12.31 -2.37
N GLY A 169 -11.01 -11.45 -1.52
CA GLY A 169 -9.62 -11.06 -1.60
C GLY A 169 -8.95 -11.10 -0.24
N SER A 170 -7.71 -11.57 -0.20
CA SER A 170 -6.87 -11.57 1.00
C SER A 170 -5.56 -10.86 0.72
N ALA A 171 -5.18 -9.92 1.58
CA ALA A 171 -3.93 -9.18 1.46
C ALA A 171 -3.30 -8.99 2.84
N ALA A 172 -1.97 -9.03 2.89
CA ALA A 172 -1.24 -8.85 4.14
C ALA A 172 -1.26 -7.36 4.56
N PRO A 173 -1.88 -6.99 5.71
CA PRO A 173 -2.14 -5.59 6.03
C PRO A 173 -0.87 -4.79 6.32
N GLY A 174 -0.68 -3.66 5.64
CA GLY A 174 0.48 -2.79 5.84
C GLY A 174 1.82 -3.45 5.52
N ARG A 175 1.83 -4.46 4.63
CA ARG A 175 3.01 -5.24 4.24
C ARG A 175 3.54 -4.92 2.85
N ALA A 176 3.00 -3.90 2.17
CA ALA A 176 3.65 -3.36 0.96
C ALA A 176 5.14 -3.07 1.22
N CYS A 177 5.98 -3.20 0.20
CA CYS A 177 7.45 -3.11 0.28
C CYS A 177 8.19 -4.21 1.06
N GLN A 178 7.49 -5.10 1.77
CA GLN A 178 8.14 -6.19 2.49
C GLN A 178 8.26 -7.41 1.58
N ARG A 179 9.44 -7.66 1.01
CA ARG A 179 9.65 -8.75 0.02
C ARG A 179 9.00 -10.09 0.40
N GLU A 180 8.99 -10.49 1.66
CA GLU A 180 8.41 -11.77 2.11
C GLU A 180 6.89 -11.74 2.32
N ALA A 181 6.31 -10.57 2.61
CA ALA A 181 4.92 -10.42 3.00
C ALA A 181 4.09 -9.55 2.04
N ALA A 182 4.71 -8.90 1.07
CA ALA A 182 4.08 -8.06 0.06
C ALA A 182 3.40 -8.95 -0.98
N GLY A 183 2.15 -9.29 -0.71
CA GLY A 183 1.32 -10.08 -1.61
C GLY A 183 -0.17 -9.95 -1.29
N ALA A 184 -0.98 -10.20 -2.31
CA ALA A 184 -2.43 -10.29 -2.25
C ALA A 184 -2.93 -11.40 -3.16
N VAL A 185 -4.07 -11.99 -2.80
CA VAL A 185 -4.74 -13.04 -3.54
C VAL A 185 -6.19 -12.66 -3.76
N ALA A 186 -6.65 -12.71 -5.01
CA ALA A 186 -8.06 -12.56 -5.35
C ALA A 186 -8.61 -13.89 -5.88
N VAL A 187 -9.74 -14.32 -5.33
CA VAL A 187 -10.54 -15.43 -5.84
C VAL A 187 -11.74 -14.85 -6.58
N LEU A 188 -11.78 -15.11 -7.89
CA LEU A 188 -12.75 -14.55 -8.83
C LEU A 188 -13.73 -15.62 -9.30
N GLN A 189 -14.96 -15.19 -9.56
CA GLN A 189 -16.04 -16.02 -10.11
C GLN A 189 -16.33 -15.66 -11.59
N GLY A 190 -16.96 -16.58 -12.32
CA GLY A 190 -17.36 -16.45 -13.74
C GLY A 190 -18.00 -15.15 -14.15
N ALA A 191 -18.96 -14.71 -13.35
CA ALA A 191 -19.80 -13.56 -13.66
C ALA A 191 -19.31 -12.25 -13.04
N VAL A 192 -18.05 -12.16 -12.57
CA VAL A 192 -17.57 -10.92 -11.94
C VAL A 192 -17.46 -9.79 -12.96
N THR A 193 -18.04 -8.63 -12.65
CA THR A 193 -17.90 -7.44 -13.48
C THR A 193 -16.48 -6.85 -13.36
N LEU A 194 -16.02 -6.15 -14.39
CA LEU A 194 -14.74 -5.42 -14.33
C LEU A 194 -14.72 -4.39 -13.20
N GLU A 195 -15.86 -3.79 -12.88
CA GLU A 195 -16.00 -2.81 -11.80
C GLU A 195 -15.79 -3.47 -10.43
N SER A 196 -16.54 -4.54 -10.13
CA SER A 196 -16.40 -5.31 -8.89
C SER A 196 -14.98 -5.86 -8.71
N PHE A 197 -14.38 -6.36 -9.79
CA PHE A 197 -13.01 -6.85 -9.76
C PHE A 197 -11.99 -5.73 -9.46
N SER A 198 -12.16 -4.56 -10.08
CA SER A 198 -11.29 -3.40 -9.82
C SER A 198 -11.39 -2.92 -8.38
N ILE A 199 -12.59 -2.96 -7.79
CA ILE A 199 -12.81 -2.57 -6.39
C ILE A 199 -12.16 -3.58 -5.45
N LEU A 200 -12.28 -4.88 -5.73
CA LEU A 200 -11.60 -5.90 -4.93
C LEU A 200 -10.08 -5.70 -4.95
N LEU A 201 -9.49 -5.43 -6.12
CA LEU A 201 -8.06 -5.12 -6.21
C LEU A 201 -7.70 -3.83 -5.49
N ALA A 202 -8.55 -2.80 -5.58
CA ALA A 202 -8.34 -1.54 -4.86
C ALA A 202 -8.39 -1.74 -3.34
N GLN A 203 -9.32 -2.55 -2.83
CA GLN A 203 -9.41 -2.92 -1.42
C GLN A 203 -8.16 -3.68 -0.97
N MET A 204 -7.74 -4.69 -1.72
CA MET A 204 -6.52 -5.45 -1.39
C MET A 204 -5.27 -4.56 -1.40
N LEU A 205 -5.14 -3.67 -2.39
CA LEU A 205 -4.07 -2.69 -2.42
C LEU A 205 -4.13 -1.76 -1.19
N GLY A 206 -5.31 -1.24 -0.87
CA GLY A 206 -5.54 -0.42 0.33
C GLY A 206 -5.11 -1.14 1.61
N ARG A 207 -5.50 -2.42 1.77
CA ARG A 207 -5.06 -3.29 2.87
C ARG A 207 -3.53 -3.40 2.91
N SER A 208 -2.88 -3.68 1.79
CA SER A 208 -1.41 -3.76 1.71
C SER A 208 -0.73 -2.43 2.06
N LEU A 209 -1.37 -1.30 1.76
CA LEU A 209 -0.97 0.05 2.12
C LEU A 209 -1.45 0.49 3.52
N GLY A 210 -1.97 -0.44 4.33
CA GLY A 210 -2.29 -0.22 5.75
C GLY A 210 -3.70 0.24 6.05
N MET A 211 -4.57 0.43 5.05
CA MET A 211 -5.96 0.82 5.27
C MET A 211 -6.78 -0.33 5.88
N ALA A 212 -7.52 -0.06 6.95
CA ALA A 212 -8.52 -0.99 7.47
C ALA A 212 -9.81 -0.95 6.66
N TYR A 213 -10.68 -1.96 6.84
CA TYR A 213 -12.05 -1.87 6.36
C TYR A 213 -12.83 -0.86 7.22
N ASP A 214 -13.70 -0.09 6.57
CA ASP A 214 -14.50 0.96 7.20
C ASP A 214 -15.66 0.33 7.99
N HIS A 215 -15.43 -0.03 9.25
CA HIS A 215 -16.45 -0.59 10.15
C HIS A 215 -16.99 0.40 11.18
N SER A 216 -16.34 1.56 11.36
CA SER A 216 -16.72 2.53 12.37
C SER A 216 -17.74 3.55 11.83
N PRO A 217 -18.83 3.84 12.57
CA PRO A 217 -19.77 4.91 12.20
C PRO A 217 -19.12 6.31 12.24
N ARG A 218 -17.88 6.42 12.74
CA ARG A 218 -17.11 7.67 12.76
C ARG A 218 -16.39 7.97 11.45
N CYS A 219 -16.29 7.00 10.53
CA CYS A 219 -15.66 7.21 9.23
C CYS A 219 -16.58 8.03 8.32
N ARG A 220 -16.08 9.17 7.81
CA ARG A 220 -16.84 10.00 6.87
C ARG A 220 -16.57 9.52 5.45
N CYS A 221 -17.63 9.16 4.73
CA CYS A 221 -17.54 8.82 3.33
C CYS A 221 -17.95 10.04 2.46
N PRO A 222 -17.06 10.57 1.61
CA PRO A 222 -17.38 11.74 0.78
C PRO A 222 -18.20 11.37 -0.49
N GLY A 223 -18.33 10.07 -0.78
CA GLY A 223 -19.16 9.55 -1.87
C GLY A 223 -20.32 8.69 -1.36
N PRO A 224 -21.14 8.14 -2.28
CA PRO A 224 -22.28 7.30 -1.92
C PRO A 224 -21.86 5.97 -1.26
N VAL A 225 -20.70 5.44 -1.64
CA VAL A 225 -20.06 4.28 -1.01
C VAL A 225 -18.55 4.47 -0.96
N CYS A 226 -17.92 3.90 0.07
CA CYS A 226 -16.48 4.00 0.27
C CYS A 226 -15.77 2.72 -0.16
N ILE A 227 -14.61 2.86 -0.81
CA ILE A 227 -13.88 1.72 -1.40
C ILE A 227 -13.60 0.63 -0.37
N MET A 228 -13.27 1.00 0.88
CA MET A 228 -12.94 0.07 1.95
C MET A 228 -14.17 -0.46 2.70
N THR A 229 -15.37 -0.44 2.11
CA THR A 229 -16.56 -1.13 2.64
C THR A 229 -16.93 -2.36 1.80
N PRO A 230 -17.50 -3.43 2.37
CA PRO A 230 -17.91 -4.61 1.60
C PRO A 230 -18.94 -4.31 0.50
N GLU A 231 -19.85 -3.37 0.74
CA GLU A 231 -20.94 -3.00 -0.18
C GLU A 231 -20.41 -2.37 -1.47
N ALA A 232 -19.20 -1.80 -1.43
CA ALA A 232 -18.57 -1.19 -2.60
C ALA A 232 -18.46 -2.17 -3.78
N LEU A 233 -18.22 -3.47 -3.51
CA LEU A 233 -18.07 -4.51 -4.53
C LEU A 233 -19.30 -4.67 -5.43
N PHE A 234 -20.49 -4.31 -4.92
CA PHE A 234 -21.78 -4.48 -5.59
C PHE A 234 -22.42 -3.14 -5.97
N PHE A 235 -21.73 -2.02 -5.75
CA PHE A 235 -22.25 -0.70 -6.05
C PHE A 235 -21.77 -0.23 -7.43
N SER A 236 -22.68 0.31 -8.24
CA SER A 236 -22.36 0.94 -9.53
C SER A 236 -22.11 2.43 -9.37
N GLY A 237 -21.03 2.96 -9.96
CA GLY A 237 -20.75 4.40 -10.01
C GLY A 237 -19.51 4.84 -9.22
N ALA A 238 -19.41 6.14 -8.96
CA ALA A 238 -18.21 6.74 -8.36
C ALA A 238 -18.04 6.34 -6.88
N LYS A 239 -16.78 6.06 -6.50
CA LYS A 239 -16.39 5.60 -5.16
C LYS A 239 -15.21 6.41 -4.68
N ALA A 240 -15.11 6.59 -3.37
CA ALA A 240 -14.03 7.35 -2.76
C ALA A 240 -13.45 6.61 -1.56
N PHE A 241 -12.25 6.99 -1.13
CA PHE A 241 -11.73 6.56 0.16
C PHE A 241 -12.38 7.35 1.29
N SER A 242 -12.64 6.69 2.42
CA SER A 242 -13.17 7.34 3.61
C SER A 242 -12.08 8.17 4.30
N SER A 243 -12.51 9.05 5.22
CA SER A 243 -11.56 9.75 6.11
C SER A 243 -10.68 8.81 6.93
N CYS A 244 -11.18 7.63 7.31
CA CYS A 244 -10.43 6.62 8.06
C CYS A 244 -9.36 5.96 7.17
N SER A 245 -9.74 5.56 5.95
CA SER A 245 -8.81 4.98 4.98
C SER A 245 -7.65 5.93 4.68
N ILE A 246 -7.93 7.22 4.52
CA ILE A 246 -6.90 8.26 4.30
C ILE A 246 -5.97 8.35 5.51
N SER A 247 -6.53 8.43 6.73
CA SER A 247 -5.75 8.50 7.96
C SER A 247 -4.86 7.26 8.16
N ASP A 248 -5.37 6.07 7.90
CA ASP A 248 -4.62 4.82 8.01
C ASP A 248 -3.45 4.78 7.02
N PHE A 249 -3.69 5.23 5.79
CA PHE A 249 -2.64 5.33 4.78
C PHE A 249 -1.55 6.33 5.18
N GLU A 250 -1.93 7.49 5.72
CA GLU A 250 -0.95 8.45 6.26
C GLU A 250 -0.13 7.85 7.41
N ILE A 251 -0.77 7.11 8.32
CA ILE A 251 -0.10 6.40 9.40
C ILE A 251 0.88 5.36 8.82
N PHE A 252 0.48 4.60 7.80
CA PHE A 252 1.35 3.64 7.12
C PHE A 252 2.59 4.31 6.53
N LEU A 253 2.44 5.44 5.85
CA LEU A 253 3.57 6.20 5.29
C LEU A 253 4.50 6.73 6.39
N ARG A 254 3.95 7.25 7.50
CA ARG A 254 4.75 7.76 8.64
C ARG A 254 5.63 6.70 9.31
N HIS A 255 5.19 5.45 9.32
CA HIS A 255 5.97 4.35 9.88
C HIS A 255 7.08 3.84 8.93
N SER A 256 7.35 4.55 7.82
CA SER A 256 8.31 4.17 6.77
C SER A 256 8.11 2.75 6.24
N ARG A 257 6.87 2.26 6.23
CA ARG A 257 6.53 0.96 5.66
C ARG A 257 6.37 1.01 4.13
N GLY A 258 6.39 2.21 3.54
CA GLY A 258 6.20 2.48 2.11
C GLY A 258 7.43 3.05 1.39
N THR A 259 8.65 2.88 1.88
CA THR A 259 9.87 3.50 1.28
C THR A 259 10.09 3.10 -0.19
N CYS A 260 9.76 1.85 -0.55
CA CYS A 260 9.84 1.39 -1.94
C CYS A 260 8.93 2.17 -2.89
N LEU A 261 7.80 2.69 -2.39
CA LEU A 261 6.79 3.36 -3.21
C LEU A 261 7.23 4.73 -3.74
N PHE A 262 8.34 5.27 -3.24
CA PHE A 262 8.91 6.53 -3.71
C PHE A 262 10.02 6.32 -4.74
N SER A 263 10.42 5.06 -4.97
CA SER A 263 11.42 4.69 -5.96
C SER A 263 10.75 4.50 -7.32
N ARG A 264 11.07 5.35 -8.31
CA ARG A 264 10.52 5.20 -9.67
C ARG A 264 11.10 3.93 -10.31
N PRO A 265 10.28 2.94 -10.70
CA PRO A 265 10.78 1.78 -11.41
C PRO A 265 11.38 2.23 -12.74
N ARG A 266 12.64 1.88 -12.99
CA ARG A 266 13.16 1.93 -14.35
C ARG A 266 12.49 0.79 -15.10
N LEU A 267 11.49 1.08 -15.92
CA LEU A 267 10.88 0.12 -16.85
C LEU A 267 11.91 -0.20 -17.95
N THR A 268 12.95 -0.98 -17.62
CA THR A 268 13.98 -1.43 -18.57
C THR A 268 13.67 -2.82 -19.14
N GLY A 269 12.68 -3.52 -18.59
CA GLY A 269 12.25 -4.84 -19.04
C GLY A 269 11.11 -4.74 -20.05
N VAL A 270 11.40 -5.11 -21.30
CA VAL A 270 10.49 -5.46 -22.41
C VAL A 270 9.00 -5.25 -22.10
N SER A 271 8.54 -4.00 -22.09
CA SER A 271 7.10 -3.73 -22.14
C SER A 271 6.57 -4.24 -23.48
N TYR A 272 5.57 -5.10 -23.42
CA TYR A 272 4.70 -5.40 -24.54
C TYR A 272 4.32 -4.08 -25.21
N ARG A 273 4.73 -3.96 -26.48
CA ARG A 273 4.57 -2.83 -27.41
C ARG A 273 3.35 -1.95 -27.11
N ARG A 274 3.51 -0.96 -26.23
CA ARG A 274 2.65 0.22 -26.20
C ARG A 274 3.48 1.40 -26.64
N ALA A 275 2.91 2.17 -27.55
CA ALA A 275 3.46 3.48 -27.87
C ALA A 275 3.47 4.32 -26.59
N PRO A 276 4.53 5.10 -26.33
CA PRO A 276 4.58 6.08 -25.23
C PRO A 276 3.32 6.95 -25.24
N VAL A 277 2.72 7.17 -24.06
CA VAL A 277 1.49 7.94 -23.90
C VAL A 277 1.74 9.20 -23.09
N CYS A 278 2.00 10.29 -23.81
CA CYS A 278 2.19 11.59 -23.19
C CYS A 278 0.96 12.08 -22.43
N GLY A 279 1.15 12.37 -21.14
CA GLY A 279 0.15 12.93 -20.24
C GLY A 279 -0.41 11.94 -19.22
N ASN A 280 0.23 10.78 -19.06
CA ASN A 280 -0.13 9.77 -18.06
C ASN A 280 0.65 9.95 -16.73
N GLY A 281 1.60 10.87 -16.68
CA GLY A 281 2.42 11.21 -15.52
C GLY A 281 3.66 10.33 -15.33
N VAL A 282 3.96 9.44 -16.28
CA VAL A 282 5.11 8.53 -16.27
C VAL A 282 5.99 8.87 -17.46
N VAL A 283 7.27 9.17 -17.21
CA VAL A 283 8.22 9.46 -18.30
C VAL A 283 8.57 8.16 -19.02
N GLU A 284 8.06 7.99 -20.22
CA GLU A 284 8.30 6.81 -21.07
C GLU A 284 9.41 7.06 -22.11
N ARG A 285 9.80 6.01 -22.85
CA ARG A 285 10.89 6.11 -23.83
C ARG A 285 10.50 7.07 -24.96
N GLY A 286 11.25 8.16 -25.11
CA GLY A 286 11.00 9.21 -26.11
C GLY A 286 10.40 10.49 -25.53
N GLU A 287 10.02 10.47 -24.25
CA GLU A 287 9.57 11.63 -23.50
C GLU A 287 10.69 12.17 -22.62
N GLN A 288 10.74 13.49 -22.44
CA GLN A 288 11.68 14.15 -21.53
C GLN A 288 11.05 14.46 -20.17
N CYS A 289 9.73 14.64 -20.16
CA CYS A 289 8.93 14.94 -18.99
C CYS A 289 7.49 14.52 -19.24
N ASP A 290 6.74 14.21 -18.18
CA ASP A 290 5.30 14.03 -18.25
C ASP A 290 4.67 14.74 -17.05
N CYS A 291 3.85 15.75 -17.33
CA CYS A 291 3.15 16.58 -16.33
C CYS A 291 1.69 16.14 -16.11
N GLY A 292 1.33 14.95 -16.58
CA GLY A 292 -0.02 14.41 -16.54
C GLY A 292 -0.93 15.06 -17.58
N ARG A 293 -2.23 15.05 -17.31
CA ARG A 293 -3.23 15.58 -18.25
C ARG A 293 -2.92 17.03 -18.60
N SER A 294 -3.11 17.37 -19.88
CA SER A 294 -3.12 18.71 -20.50
C SER A 294 -3.39 19.95 -19.61
N ARG A 295 -4.34 19.89 -18.66
CA ARG A 295 -4.65 20.99 -17.72
C ARG A 295 -3.62 21.13 -16.58
N ALA A 296 -3.06 20.04 -16.09
CA ALA A 296 -2.01 20.05 -15.07
C ALA A 296 -0.71 20.65 -15.63
N CYS A 297 -0.38 20.35 -16.90
CA CYS A 297 0.76 20.95 -17.59
C CYS A 297 0.66 22.48 -17.76
N LEU A 298 -0.54 23.08 -17.78
CA LEU A 298 -0.69 24.53 -17.82
C LEU A 298 -0.24 25.21 -16.51
N LYS A 299 -0.22 24.47 -15.39
CA LYS A 299 0.32 24.92 -14.10
C LYS A 299 1.81 24.60 -13.93
N ALA A 300 2.34 23.64 -14.70
CA ALA A 300 3.73 23.20 -14.60
C ALA A 300 4.62 23.92 -15.62
N ASN A 301 5.46 24.84 -15.15
CA ASN A 301 6.26 25.72 -16.02
C ASN A 301 7.41 25.03 -16.77
N CYS A 302 7.67 23.74 -16.54
CA CYS A 302 8.89 23.08 -17.02
C CYS A 302 8.66 22.08 -18.15
N CYS A 303 7.42 21.65 -18.38
CA CYS A 303 7.07 20.63 -19.36
C CYS A 303 5.98 21.12 -20.31
N THR A 304 6.12 20.77 -21.58
CA THR A 304 5.14 21.08 -22.62
C THR A 304 4.07 19.99 -22.71
N ARG A 305 2.94 20.30 -23.36
CA ARG A 305 1.87 19.32 -23.62
C ARG A 305 2.28 18.19 -24.58
N ARG A 306 3.50 18.24 -25.13
CA ARG A 306 4.10 17.23 -26.00
C ARG A 306 5.17 16.40 -25.25
N CYS A 307 5.19 16.46 -23.92
CA CYS A 307 6.13 15.71 -23.08
C CYS A 307 7.61 16.01 -23.36
N GLN A 308 7.87 17.28 -23.72
CA GLN A 308 9.20 17.84 -23.91
C GLN A 308 9.44 19.00 -22.95
N PHE A 309 10.70 19.23 -22.59
CA PHE A 309 11.06 20.36 -21.74
C PHE A 309 10.73 21.69 -22.40
N GLN A 310 10.33 22.67 -21.58
CA GLN A 310 10.28 24.06 -22.05
C GLN A 310 11.70 24.59 -22.31
N PRO A 311 11.89 25.60 -23.19
CA PRO A 311 13.19 26.20 -23.43
C PRO A 311 13.85 26.64 -22.12
N GLY A 312 15.09 26.19 -21.87
CA GLY A 312 15.84 26.49 -20.66
C GLY A 312 15.56 25.59 -19.45
N ALA A 313 14.57 24.69 -19.51
CA ALA A 313 14.33 23.70 -18.46
C ALA A 313 15.27 22.50 -18.60
N GLN A 314 15.89 22.11 -17.48
CA GLN A 314 16.73 20.91 -17.37
C GLN A 314 15.98 19.75 -16.72
N CYS A 315 14.91 20.05 -15.97
CA CYS A 315 14.08 19.08 -15.29
C CYS A 315 12.64 19.56 -15.20
N SER A 316 11.72 18.64 -14.90
CA SER A 316 10.31 18.98 -14.68
C SER A 316 9.71 18.44 -13.39
N SER A 317 10.16 17.29 -12.91
CA SER A 317 9.67 16.68 -11.67
C SER A 317 10.78 15.89 -10.98
N GLY A 318 10.70 15.80 -9.65
CA GLY A 318 11.65 15.07 -8.81
C GLY A 318 12.25 15.93 -7.68
N LEU A 319 12.75 15.28 -6.63
CA LEU A 319 13.27 15.92 -5.41
C LEU A 319 14.51 16.79 -5.66
N CYS A 320 15.23 16.51 -6.75
CA CYS A 320 16.41 17.24 -7.20
C CYS A 320 16.11 18.24 -8.34
N CYS A 321 14.83 18.59 -8.53
CA CYS A 321 14.41 19.64 -9.44
C CYS A 321 13.89 20.85 -8.65
N ASP A 322 14.44 22.03 -8.92
CA ASP A 322 13.92 23.29 -8.37
C ASP A 322 13.78 24.31 -9.50
N LYS A 323 12.58 24.89 -9.65
CA LYS A 323 12.27 25.88 -10.70
C LYS A 323 12.79 25.50 -12.10
N CYS A 324 12.53 24.25 -12.51
CA CYS A 324 12.96 23.68 -13.79
C CYS A 324 14.48 23.50 -13.97
N GLN A 325 15.28 23.72 -12.92
CA GLN A 325 16.73 23.52 -12.91
C GLN A 325 17.10 22.37 -11.99
N LEU A 326 18.18 21.66 -12.35
CA LEU A 326 18.74 20.64 -11.47
C LEU A 326 19.33 21.31 -10.22
N LYS A 327 19.00 20.77 -9.05
CA LYS A 327 19.65 21.18 -7.81
C LYS A 327 21.14 20.86 -7.89
N SER A 328 21.97 21.72 -7.32
CA SER A 328 23.42 21.53 -7.28
C SER A 328 23.79 20.20 -6.62
N LYS A 329 24.93 19.64 -7.03
CA LYS A 329 25.52 18.47 -6.38
C LYS A 329 25.65 18.70 -4.86
N ASN A 330 25.44 17.66 -4.08
CA ASN A 330 25.45 17.67 -2.61
C ASN A 330 24.28 18.44 -1.96
N THR A 331 23.22 18.78 -2.70
CA THR A 331 22.00 19.31 -2.10
C THR A 331 21.19 18.17 -1.47
N PRO A 332 20.83 18.22 -0.18
CA PRO A 332 20.07 17.13 0.45
C PRO A 332 18.70 16.98 -0.21
N CYS A 333 18.36 15.76 -0.63
CA CYS A 333 17.07 15.45 -1.25
C CYS A 333 16.20 14.52 -0.40
N ARG A 334 16.81 13.67 0.43
CA ARG A 334 16.10 12.86 1.43
C ARG A 334 16.83 12.94 2.77
N PRO A 335 16.15 13.38 3.85
CA PRO A 335 16.71 13.29 5.19
C PRO A 335 16.64 11.85 5.72
N PRO A 336 17.55 11.45 6.63
CA PRO A 336 17.53 10.10 7.19
C PRO A 336 16.30 9.91 8.07
N ALA A 337 15.58 8.81 7.88
CA ALA A 337 14.42 8.44 8.67
C ALA A 337 14.81 7.99 10.09
N ASP A 338 16.01 7.44 10.26
CA ASP A 338 16.63 7.07 11.53
C ASP A 338 18.08 7.57 11.55
N ALA A 339 18.44 8.40 12.51
CA ALA A 339 19.75 9.05 12.55
C ALA A 339 20.94 8.09 12.71
N GLN A 340 20.70 6.85 13.18
CA GLN A 340 21.77 5.86 13.38
C GLN A 340 21.80 4.82 12.25
N CYS A 341 20.65 4.53 11.65
CA CYS A 341 20.52 3.41 10.72
C CYS A 341 20.19 3.80 9.27
N ASP A 342 19.84 5.05 9.01
CA ASP A 342 19.49 5.54 7.67
C ASP A 342 20.49 6.59 7.20
N LEU A 343 20.86 6.58 5.93
CA LEU A 343 21.83 7.52 5.37
C LEU A 343 21.10 8.67 4.67
N PRO A 344 21.58 9.93 4.75
CA PRO A 344 21.04 10.99 3.93
C PRO A 344 21.45 10.83 2.46
N GLU A 345 20.55 11.13 1.53
CA GLU A 345 20.84 11.22 0.10
C GLU A 345 20.90 12.66 -0.36
N PHE A 346 21.79 12.87 -1.32
CA PHE A 346 22.07 14.16 -1.90
C PHE A 346 21.95 14.09 -3.42
N CYS A 347 21.48 15.17 -4.02
CA CYS A 347 21.45 15.33 -5.45
C CYS A 347 22.87 15.22 -6.03
N ASP A 348 22.98 14.54 -7.17
CA ASP A 348 24.23 14.37 -7.92
C ASP A 348 24.58 15.60 -8.78
N GLY A 349 23.60 16.48 -9.03
CA GLY A 349 23.70 17.63 -9.93
C GLY A 349 23.44 17.31 -11.40
N SER A 350 23.15 16.05 -11.74
CA SER A 350 22.91 15.57 -13.10
C SER A 350 21.53 14.92 -13.29
N SER A 351 20.83 14.61 -12.21
CA SER A 351 19.51 13.97 -12.21
C SER A 351 18.48 14.77 -11.42
N ALA A 352 17.26 14.83 -11.94
CA ALA A 352 16.11 15.43 -11.25
C ALA A 352 15.57 14.53 -10.13
N SER A 353 15.85 13.23 -10.19
CA SER A 353 15.50 12.26 -9.15
C SER A 353 16.58 12.22 -8.08
N CYS A 354 16.16 12.07 -6.82
CA CYS A 354 17.07 11.72 -5.73
C CYS A 354 17.67 10.33 -6.00
N PRO A 355 18.93 10.07 -5.64
CA PRO A 355 19.52 8.74 -5.70
C PRO A 355 18.71 7.70 -4.94
N PRO A 356 18.92 6.39 -5.20
CA PRO A 356 18.28 5.33 -4.44
C PRO A 356 18.53 5.48 -2.93
N ASP A 357 17.50 5.16 -2.14
CA ASP A 357 17.55 5.13 -0.67
C ASP A 357 18.57 4.08 -0.19
N LEU A 358 19.60 4.55 0.52
CA LEU A 358 20.64 3.73 1.11
C LEU A 358 20.57 3.84 2.63
N TYR A 359 20.85 2.72 3.29
CA TYR A 359 20.83 2.65 4.74
C TYR A 359 22.03 1.86 5.27
N VAL A 360 22.31 2.05 6.56
CA VAL A 360 23.38 1.33 7.25
C VAL A 360 23.09 -0.16 7.21
N GLN A 361 24.12 -0.95 6.91
CA GLN A 361 24.01 -2.39 6.74
C GLN A 361 23.23 -3.07 7.87
N ASP A 362 22.34 -3.99 7.48
CA ASP A 362 21.56 -4.79 8.42
C ASP A 362 22.49 -5.56 9.37
N GLY A 363 22.20 -5.48 10.67
CA GLY A 363 23.01 -6.07 11.74
C GLY A 363 24.02 -5.11 12.39
N HIS A 364 24.18 -3.88 11.89
CA HIS A 364 24.99 -2.87 12.57
C HIS A 364 24.37 -2.47 13.92
N ASP A 365 25.17 -2.35 14.98
CA ASP A 365 24.67 -1.94 16.30
C ASP A 365 24.07 -0.53 16.29
N CYS A 366 22.99 -0.35 17.04
CA CYS A 366 22.33 0.94 17.25
C CYS A 366 21.75 1.02 18.67
N GLU A 367 21.37 2.24 19.09
CA GLU A 367 20.83 2.53 20.42
C GLU A 367 21.72 1.96 21.54
N ARG A 368 22.99 2.41 21.58
CA ARG A 368 23.97 1.98 22.60
C ARG A 368 24.06 0.45 22.74
N ASN A 369 24.08 -0.25 21.62
CA ASN A 369 24.17 -1.73 21.52
C ASN A 369 22.97 -2.47 22.12
N THR A 370 21.80 -1.82 22.21
CA THR A 370 20.55 -2.47 22.63
C THR A 370 19.69 -2.92 21.44
N GLY A 371 20.08 -2.58 20.22
CA GLY A 371 19.41 -3.01 19.01
C GLY A 371 20.35 -3.04 17.81
N TYR A 372 19.79 -3.44 16.68
CA TYR A 372 20.50 -3.53 15.41
C TYR A 372 19.74 -2.80 14.32
N CYS A 373 20.47 -2.19 13.40
CA CYS A 373 19.92 -1.64 12.18
C CYS A 373 19.31 -2.77 11.35
N TYR A 374 18.08 -2.57 10.92
CA TYR A 374 17.41 -3.47 9.99
C TYR A 374 16.46 -2.67 9.10
N LYS A 375 16.76 -2.64 7.80
CA LYS A 375 16.06 -1.87 6.77
C LYS A 375 15.95 -0.39 7.12
N GLY A 376 17.09 0.24 7.41
CA GLY A 376 17.19 1.66 7.72
C GLY A 376 16.59 2.11 9.05
N ARG A 377 16.27 1.18 9.96
CA ARG A 377 15.68 1.49 11.28
C ARG A 377 16.38 0.76 12.39
N CYS A 378 16.56 1.43 13.52
CA CYS A 378 17.08 0.79 14.72
C CYS A 378 16.02 -0.14 15.36
N ARG A 379 16.25 -1.45 15.33
CA ARG A 379 15.40 -2.45 15.97
C ARG A 379 15.94 -2.76 17.36
N SER A 380 15.48 -1.99 18.34
CA SER A 380 15.82 -2.17 19.76
C SER A 380 14.57 -2.51 20.57
N PRO A 381 14.58 -3.59 21.38
CA PRO A 381 13.54 -3.88 22.36
C PRO A 381 13.36 -2.73 23.37
N ASP A 382 14.44 -2.03 23.73
CA ASP A 382 14.37 -0.86 24.61
C ASP A 382 13.56 0.28 23.97
N LEU A 383 13.78 0.57 22.68
CA LEU A 383 13.01 1.58 21.97
C LEU A 383 11.53 1.19 21.89
N GLN A 384 11.22 -0.09 21.67
CA GLN A 384 9.83 -0.57 21.65
C GLN A 384 9.17 -0.43 23.02
N CYS A 385 9.87 -0.79 24.11
CA CYS A 385 9.38 -0.60 25.47
C CYS A 385 9.13 0.88 25.79
N ARG A 386 10.02 1.78 25.37
CA ARG A 386 9.86 3.22 25.56
C ARG A 386 8.67 3.78 24.79
N ALA A 387 8.43 3.29 23.58
CA ALA A 387 7.31 3.71 22.74
C ALA A 387 5.96 3.24 23.31
N LEU A 388 5.91 2.03 23.88
CA LEU A 388 4.68 1.45 24.42
C LEU A 388 4.34 1.95 25.83
N TYR A 389 5.32 1.94 26.73
CA TYR A 389 5.09 2.16 28.17
C TYR A 389 5.68 3.47 28.69
N GLY A 390 6.35 4.25 27.84
CA GLY A 390 6.92 5.55 28.16
C GLY A 390 8.43 5.53 28.41
N ARG A 391 9.03 6.73 28.46
CA ARG A 391 10.50 6.93 28.36
C ARG A 391 11.37 6.17 29.36
N ALA A 392 10.86 5.87 30.56
CA ALA A 392 11.62 5.16 31.59
C ALA A 392 11.62 3.63 31.44
N SER A 393 10.71 3.08 30.62
CA SER A 393 10.61 1.63 30.37
C SER A 393 11.71 1.13 29.44
N ARG A 394 12.16 -0.10 29.67
CA ARG A 394 13.28 -0.75 28.95
C ARG A 394 12.96 -2.22 28.70
N SER A 395 13.73 -2.87 27.84
CA SER A 395 13.67 -4.32 27.67
C SER A 395 13.92 -5.01 29.01
N ALA A 396 13.12 -6.03 29.29
CA ALA A 396 13.21 -6.71 30.57
C ALA A 396 14.43 -7.65 30.67
N PRO A 397 14.93 -7.94 31.89
CA PRO A 397 15.91 -9.00 32.10
C PRO A 397 15.40 -10.36 31.59
N VAL A 398 16.32 -11.29 31.31
CA VAL A 398 15.96 -12.64 30.80
C VAL A 398 14.96 -13.33 31.73
N ALA A 399 15.07 -13.15 33.04
CA ALA A 399 14.15 -13.72 34.02
C ALA A 399 12.67 -13.31 33.78
N CYS A 400 12.41 -12.04 33.40
CA CYS A 400 11.05 -11.63 33.03
C CYS A 400 10.59 -12.32 31.74
N TYR A 401 11.46 -12.45 30.75
CA TYR A 401 11.14 -13.15 29.51
C TYR A 401 10.89 -14.64 29.76
N GLU A 402 11.63 -15.26 30.67
CA GLU A 402 11.41 -16.64 31.11
C GLU A 402 10.08 -16.82 31.81
N GLU A 403 9.74 -15.89 32.72
CA GLU A 403 8.48 -15.92 33.45
C GLU A 403 7.28 -15.83 32.50
N PHE A 404 7.29 -14.93 31.53
CA PHE A 404 6.16 -14.76 30.60
C PHE A 404 6.20 -15.76 29.45
N ASN A 405 7.28 -15.79 28.67
CA ASN A 405 7.31 -16.52 27.40
C ASN A 405 7.41 -18.06 27.55
N SER A 406 7.49 -18.56 28.79
CA SER A 406 7.33 -19.98 29.11
C SER A 406 5.86 -20.41 29.32
N GLN A 407 4.94 -19.48 29.61
CA GLN A 407 3.55 -19.77 30.04
C GLN A 407 2.61 -20.25 28.92
N ARG A 408 2.95 -20.03 27.64
CA ARG A 408 2.12 -20.43 26.48
C ARG A 408 0.72 -19.80 26.51
N ASP A 409 0.64 -18.53 26.85
CA ASP A 409 -0.62 -17.81 26.87
C ASP A 409 -0.54 -16.57 25.96
N ARG A 410 -1.62 -15.81 25.93
CA ARG A 410 -1.71 -14.56 25.15
C ARG A 410 -0.74 -13.49 25.66
N PHE A 411 -0.20 -13.60 26.88
CA PHE A 411 0.76 -12.66 27.47
C PHE A 411 2.23 -13.08 27.32
N GLY A 412 2.51 -14.31 26.92
CA GLY A 412 3.86 -14.77 26.67
C GLY A 412 3.92 -16.03 25.81
N HIS A 413 4.49 -15.88 24.61
CA HIS A 413 4.58 -16.94 23.62
C HIS A 413 5.65 -16.65 22.55
N CYS A 414 6.05 -17.68 21.81
CA CYS A 414 6.92 -17.61 20.62
C CYS A 414 6.14 -17.74 19.29
N GLY A 415 4.83 -17.55 19.35
CA GLY A 415 3.95 -17.54 18.19
C GLY A 415 2.63 -18.22 18.48
N TYR A 416 1.66 -18.03 17.59
CA TYR A 416 0.36 -18.65 17.65
C TYR A 416 0.15 -19.51 16.40
N GLN A 417 -0.35 -20.72 16.59
CA GLN A 417 -0.71 -21.64 15.52
C GLN A 417 -2.18 -22.05 15.70
N PRO A 418 -3.09 -21.83 14.73
CA PRO A 418 -4.53 -22.00 14.92
C PRO A 418 -4.98 -23.37 15.48
N ARG A 419 -4.25 -24.45 15.18
CA ARG A 419 -4.56 -25.80 15.65
C ARG A 419 -3.82 -26.21 16.94
N LEU A 420 -2.71 -25.53 17.26
CA LEU A 420 -1.80 -25.91 18.35
C LEU A 420 -1.78 -24.86 19.49
N GLY A 421 -2.47 -23.73 19.30
CA GLY A 421 -2.49 -22.62 20.24
C GLY A 421 -1.17 -21.85 20.31
N PHE A 422 -0.91 -21.27 21.48
CA PHE A 422 0.33 -20.53 21.73
C PHE A 422 1.51 -21.48 21.94
N LYS A 423 2.61 -21.20 21.25
CA LYS A 423 3.85 -21.98 21.35
C LYS A 423 4.73 -21.41 22.47
N PRO A 424 5.29 -22.23 23.38
CA PRO A 424 6.29 -21.76 24.34
C PRO A 424 7.56 -21.32 23.61
N CYS A 425 8.30 -20.41 24.21
CA CYS A 425 9.66 -20.15 23.76
C CYS A 425 10.62 -21.22 24.27
N LEU A 426 11.52 -21.67 23.38
CA LEU A 426 12.74 -22.35 23.81
C LEU A 426 13.63 -21.34 24.55
N TRP A 427 14.45 -21.82 25.48
CA TRP A 427 15.32 -20.96 26.30
C TRP A 427 16.14 -19.95 25.46
N ARG A 428 16.73 -20.41 24.34
CA ARG A 428 17.49 -19.55 23.40
C ARG A 428 16.64 -18.49 22.68
N ASN A 429 15.33 -18.69 22.62
CA ASN A 429 14.38 -17.86 21.89
C ASN A 429 13.50 -17.01 22.81
N LEU A 430 13.72 -17.02 24.14
CA LEU A 430 12.87 -16.29 25.08
C LEU A 430 12.76 -14.80 24.74
N ARG A 431 13.83 -14.17 24.22
CA ARG A 431 13.85 -12.77 23.79
C ARG A 431 13.29 -12.53 22.37
N CYS A 432 13.02 -13.59 21.62
CA CYS A 432 12.46 -13.53 20.27
C CYS A 432 10.94 -13.76 20.24
N GLY A 433 10.35 -14.11 21.39
CA GLY A 433 8.91 -14.22 21.56
C GLY A 433 8.26 -12.86 21.77
N LYS A 434 7.23 -12.83 22.62
CA LYS A 434 6.55 -11.59 22.97
C LYS A 434 7.49 -10.63 23.70
N LEU A 435 7.35 -9.33 23.41
CA LEU A 435 8.13 -8.27 24.04
C LEU A 435 7.71 -8.10 25.50
N ILE A 436 8.68 -8.25 26.42
CA ILE A 436 8.50 -8.04 27.85
C ILE A 436 9.35 -6.84 28.27
N CYS A 437 8.75 -5.91 29.00
CA CYS A 437 9.39 -4.66 29.39
C CYS A 437 9.43 -4.50 30.91
N THR A 438 10.34 -3.66 31.39
CA THR A 438 10.30 -3.15 32.76
C THR A 438 9.32 -1.97 32.85
N TYR A 439 8.53 -1.95 33.92
CA TYR A 439 7.56 -0.91 34.21
C TYR A 439 7.90 -0.19 35.52
N PRO A 440 8.58 0.98 35.45
CA PRO A 440 9.08 1.66 36.64
C PRO A 440 8.09 2.66 37.26
N TYR A 441 6.86 2.75 36.75
CA TYR A 441 5.87 3.73 37.22
C TYR A 441 5.00 3.15 38.34
N SER A 442 4.57 4.00 39.26
CA SER A 442 3.69 3.64 40.38
C SER A 442 2.21 3.52 39.97
N SER A 443 1.80 4.21 38.91
CA SER A 443 0.44 4.13 38.37
C SER A 443 0.31 2.96 37.38
N PRO A 444 -0.75 2.14 37.46
CA PRO A 444 -0.99 1.10 36.47
C PRO A 444 -1.06 1.65 35.05
N PHE A 445 -0.47 0.95 34.08
CA PHE A 445 -0.63 1.22 32.66
C PHE A 445 -2.09 0.99 32.25
N THR A 446 -2.68 1.98 31.58
CA THR A 446 -4.05 1.94 31.09
C THR A 446 -4.08 1.94 29.57
N SER A 447 -4.78 0.98 28.97
CA SER A 447 -5.07 0.93 27.53
C SER A 447 -6.53 0.54 27.31
N GLN A 448 -7.20 1.19 26.35
CA GLN A 448 -8.56 0.82 25.93
C GLN A 448 -8.58 -0.27 24.86
N ALA A 449 -7.41 -0.57 24.27
CA ALA A 449 -7.27 -1.46 23.13
C ALA A 449 -6.39 -2.68 23.44
N ALA A 450 -5.97 -2.88 24.69
CA ALA A 450 -5.11 -3.99 25.06
C ALA A 450 -5.30 -4.41 26.51
N ALA A 451 -5.29 -5.71 26.76
CA ALA A 451 -5.16 -6.29 28.09
C ALA A 451 -3.69 -6.25 28.55
N VAL A 452 -3.49 -6.03 29.84
CA VAL A 452 -2.16 -5.86 30.44
C VAL A 452 -1.94 -6.95 31.48
N SER A 453 -0.75 -7.56 31.47
CA SER A 453 -0.32 -8.49 32.52
C SER A 453 0.97 -7.99 33.17
N TYR A 454 1.05 -8.13 34.49
CA TYR A 454 2.19 -7.74 35.30
C TYR A 454 2.72 -8.94 36.07
N ALA A 455 4.04 -9.05 36.17
CA ALA A 455 4.68 -10.00 37.07
C ALA A 455 5.85 -9.31 37.77
N LYS A 456 5.96 -9.49 39.09
CA LYS A 456 7.13 -9.05 39.84
C LYS A 456 8.16 -10.19 39.83
N VAL A 457 9.23 -10.01 39.08
CA VAL A 457 10.31 -11.00 38.98
C VAL A 457 11.58 -10.40 39.56
N ASN A 458 12.06 -10.98 40.66
CA ASN A 458 13.15 -10.43 41.47
C ASN A 458 12.84 -8.99 41.93
N LYS A 459 13.65 -8.03 41.49
CA LYS A 459 13.51 -6.60 41.80
C LYS A 459 12.76 -5.81 40.72
N ASP A 460 12.41 -6.45 39.61
CA ASP A 460 11.86 -5.80 38.43
C ASP A 460 10.36 -6.07 38.32
N LEU A 461 9.59 -5.02 38.06
CA LEU A 461 8.19 -5.14 37.66
C LEU A 461 8.13 -5.30 36.15
N CYS A 462 7.79 -6.49 35.69
CA CYS A 462 7.72 -6.86 34.28
C CYS A 462 6.29 -6.66 33.77
N ILE A 463 6.14 -6.19 32.52
CA ILE A 463 4.84 -5.91 31.89
C ILE A 463 4.77 -6.51 30.47
N SER A 464 3.59 -7.03 30.12
CA SER A 464 3.24 -7.56 28.79
C SER A 464 1.85 -7.10 28.33
N LEU A 465 1.66 -6.87 27.02
CA LEU A 465 0.43 -6.35 26.40
C LEU A 465 -0.16 -7.30 25.37
N ASP A 466 -1.43 -7.65 25.50
CA ASP A 466 -2.23 -8.41 24.53
C ASP A 466 -3.27 -7.50 23.87
N TYR A 467 -3.26 -7.38 22.54
CA TYR A 467 -4.14 -6.46 21.79
C TYR A 467 -5.44 -7.12 21.38
#